data_AF-F4X2L4-F1
#
_entry.id   AF-F4X2L4-F1
#
_cell.length_a   1.000
_cell.length_b   1.000
_cell.length_c   1.000
_cell.angle_alpha   90.00
_cell.angle_beta   90.00
_cell.angle_gamma   90.00
#
_symmetry.space_group_name_H-M   'P 1'
#
loop_
_entity.id
_entity.type
_entity.pdbx_description
1 polymer ?
#
loop_
_entity_poly.entity_id
_entity_poly.type
_entity_poly.pdbx_seq_one_letter_code
_entity_poly.pdbx_strand_id
1 'polypeptide(L)'
;MSTQTIPPPTATFNINVLQWTIFDEYQEDYAQQQREKEKEKKVPLAQPKKEDVKKKAQLESSAMTNRMLQAAKTLERMVNQNIFDDISQDYRYWDDPSDEFKEGEGSLLPLWKFSYEKTKKHDITDMCFNSRYYDLFAVAFGSLSFNSPITNGTVCLFSLKNPSYPEWICPTDSPVMCLDFNAQHPHLLVIGTMDGAVAVYNVMLPPFTPQYKSSDVVQKHGGLVWEIRWAPDTEEGNLAFFSVSIDGKINHWVLNQNDLGLTTIMTLFLDQPPIPGPDGTMITLKGCGTCIAFHPADQNVFLVGTEEGSMYKCNTAYSSIYMRTYQEAHTMPVYRIVFNKYNSSIFASCSGDWRIKIWEDERPEPLFMFDLGVPIGDVQWAPYSSTVLACVSNDGKVTVFDLNVNKYRPICSQQIVSKRKNKLTRLAFNNVLPFIIVGDDKGTVNTLKLSPNLRIKVKPTKKQLHLSYTELESLKLEKLLSFVREPPVLTPPKDVRTVT
;
A
#
# COMPACT_ATOMS: atom_id res chain seq x y z
N MET A 1 71.10 -4.44 -72.70
CA MET A 1 69.91 -4.92 -71.96
C MET A 1 69.87 -4.17 -70.63
N SER A 2 69.02 -3.16 -70.49
CA SER A 2 68.80 -2.48 -69.20
C SER A 2 67.59 -3.12 -68.54
N THR A 3 67.83 -3.88 -67.47
CA THR A 3 66.78 -4.48 -66.63
C THR A 3 66.05 -3.37 -65.86
N GLN A 4 64.74 -3.22 -66.11
CA GLN A 4 63.89 -2.28 -65.37
C GLN A 4 63.04 -3.09 -64.38
N THR A 5 63.38 -2.99 -63.10
CA THR A 5 62.72 -3.73 -62.02
C THR A 5 61.56 -2.89 -61.49
N ILE A 6 60.32 -3.39 -61.64
CA ILE A 6 59.14 -2.71 -61.10
C ILE A 6 59.10 -2.99 -59.59
N PRO A 7 59.05 -1.96 -58.72
CA PRO A 7 58.95 -2.18 -57.30
C PRO A 7 57.59 -2.82 -56.97
N PRO A 8 57.54 -3.71 -55.97
CA PRO A 8 56.29 -4.34 -55.57
C PRO A 8 55.27 -3.27 -55.14
N PRO A 9 53.98 -3.47 -55.43
CA PRO A 9 52.94 -2.51 -55.07
C PRO A 9 52.90 -2.33 -53.55
N THR A 10 52.83 -1.08 -53.11
CA THR A 10 52.71 -0.74 -51.69
C THR A 10 51.31 -0.18 -51.40
N ALA A 11 50.77 -0.52 -50.24
CA ALA A 11 49.52 0.00 -49.72
C ALA A 11 49.70 0.41 -48.26
N THR A 12 48.96 1.42 -47.81
CA THR A 12 48.95 1.86 -46.41
C THR A 12 47.74 1.29 -45.70
N PHE A 13 47.98 0.54 -44.63
CA PHE A 13 46.94 0.05 -43.73
C PHE A 13 47.03 0.77 -42.39
N ASN A 14 45.89 1.22 -41.87
CA ASN A 14 45.80 1.79 -40.53
C ASN A 14 44.53 1.28 -39.85
N ILE A 15 44.68 0.65 -38.70
CA ILE A 15 43.59 0.18 -37.85
C ILE A 15 43.98 0.34 -36.38
N ASN A 16 43.01 0.64 -35.54
CA ASN A 16 43.21 0.66 -34.10
C ASN A 16 42.87 -0.72 -33.53
N VAL A 17 43.86 -1.39 -32.94
CA VAL A 17 43.65 -2.65 -32.25
C VAL A 17 43.24 -2.35 -30.81
N LEU A 18 41.94 -2.29 -30.56
CA LEU A 18 41.36 -2.07 -29.25
C LEU A 18 40.76 -3.37 -28.71
N GLN A 19 40.71 -3.49 -27.38
CA GLN A 19 40.24 -4.72 -26.72
C GLN A 19 38.79 -5.09 -27.10
N TRP A 20 37.92 -4.09 -27.30
CA TRP A 20 36.53 -4.33 -27.72
C TRP A 20 36.45 -4.80 -29.17
N THR A 21 37.32 -4.31 -30.07
CA THR A 21 37.41 -4.80 -31.45
C THR A 21 37.84 -6.26 -31.49
N ILE A 22 38.86 -6.64 -30.70
CA ILE A 22 39.28 -8.04 -30.58
C ILE A 22 38.13 -8.90 -30.03
N PHE A 23 37.44 -8.42 -28.99
CA PHE A 23 36.32 -9.15 -28.41
C PHE A 23 35.19 -9.37 -29.42
N ASP A 24 34.79 -8.32 -30.15
CA ASP A 24 33.71 -8.39 -31.13
C ASP A 24 34.07 -9.34 -32.28
N GLU A 25 35.29 -9.26 -32.84
CA GLU A 25 35.76 -10.17 -33.89
C GLU A 25 35.78 -11.64 -33.41
N TYR A 26 36.24 -11.90 -32.19
CA TYR A 26 36.22 -13.27 -31.62
C TYR A 26 34.79 -13.78 -31.39
N GLN A 27 33.85 -12.92 -30.97
CA GLN A 27 32.44 -13.32 -30.83
C GLN A 27 31.81 -13.65 -32.19
N GLU A 28 32.12 -12.85 -33.23
CA GLU A 28 31.65 -13.12 -34.58
C GLU A 28 32.20 -14.42 -35.15
N ASP A 29 33.50 -14.67 -35.01
CA ASP A 29 34.15 -15.91 -35.44
C ASP A 29 33.56 -17.12 -34.71
N TYR A 30 33.42 -17.03 -33.38
CA TYR A 30 32.80 -18.10 -32.59
C TYR A 30 31.36 -18.40 -33.03
N ALA A 31 30.56 -17.36 -33.30
CA ALA A 31 29.19 -17.51 -33.80
C ALA A 31 29.14 -18.08 -35.23
N GLN A 32 30.13 -17.80 -36.08
CA GLN A 32 30.27 -18.43 -37.39
C GLN A 32 30.58 -19.92 -37.25
N GLN A 33 31.56 -20.28 -36.42
CA GLN A 33 31.92 -21.67 -36.15
C GLN A 33 30.74 -22.48 -35.58
N GLN A 34 29.93 -21.89 -34.70
CA GLN A 34 28.71 -22.55 -34.20
C GLN A 34 27.68 -22.78 -35.33
N ARG A 35 27.46 -21.79 -36.21
CA ARG A 35 26.55 -21.93 -37.35
C ARG A 35 27.01 -22.97 -38.36
N GLU A 36 28.31 -23.09 -38.59
CA GLU A 36 28.88 -24.14 -39.46
C GLU A 36 28.69 -25.53 -38.86
N LYS A 37 28.98 -25.71 -37.56
CA LYS A 37 28.72 -26.97 -36.84
C LYS A 37 27.24 -27.36 -36.84
N GLU A 38 26.32 -26.41 -36.78
CA GLU A 38 24.88 -26.68 -36.90
C GLU A 38 24.45 -27.06 -38.32
N LYS A 39 25.08 -26.48 -39.35
CA LYS A 39 24.85 -26.85 -40.75
C LYS A 39 25.36 -28.26 -41.06
N GLU A 40 26.52 -28.63 -40.52
CA GLU A 40 27.08 -29.97 -40.66
C GLU A 40 26.21 -31.05 -39.98
N LYS A 41 25.47 -30.69 -38.92
CA LYS A 41 24.55 -31.60 -38.20
C LYS A 41 23.17 -31.76 -38.86
N LYS A 42 22.79 -30.94 -39.85
CA LYS A 42 21.47 -31.02 -40.50
C LYS A 42 21.58 -31.64 -41.90
N VAL A 43 20.99 -32.83 -42.09
CA VAL A 43 20.74 -33.44 -43.43
C VAL A 43 19.72 -32.58 -44.19
N PRO A 44 19.86 -32.35 -45.51
CA PRO A 44 19.08 -31.34 -46.22
C PRO A 44 17.64 -31.78 -46.44
N LEU A 45 16.74 -31.36 -45.56
CA LEU A 45 15.29 -31.34 -45.81
C LEU A 45 14.65 -30.11 -45.16
N ALA A 46 13.73 -29.52 -45.92
CA ALA A 46 12.95 -28.31 -45.68
C ALA A 46 13.65 -26.97 -45.95
N GLN A 47 13.21 -26.31 -47.02
CA GLN A 47 13.45 -24.88 -47.27
C GLN A 47 13.02 -24.09 -46.02
N PRO A 48 13.85 -23.15 -45.52
CA PRO A 48 13.42 -22.28 -44.44
C PRO A 48 12.22 -21.47 -44.94
N LYS A 49 11.10 -21.53 -44.20
CA LYS A 49 10.01 -20.55 -44.39
C LYS A 49 10.65 -19.18 -44.36
N LYS A 50 10.57 -18.41 -45.46
CA LYS A 50 11.00 -17.01 -45.48
C LYS A 50 10.17 -16.30 -44.40
N GLU A 51 10.78 -16.06 -43.24
CA GLU A 51 10.21 -15.14 -42.26
C GLU A 51 10.01 -13.79 -42.95
N ASP A 52 8.82 -13.22 -42.81
CA ASP A 52 8.48 -11.93 -43.40
C ASP A 52 9.48 -10.87 -42.94
N VAL A 53 10.37 -10.45 -43.83
CA VAL A 53 11.39 -9.41 -43.59
C VAL A 53 10.74 -8.13 -43.04
N LYS A 54 9.49 -7.85 -43.44
CA LYS A 54 8.67 -6.75 -42.90
C LYS A 54 8.31 -6.93 -41.41
N LYS A 55 7.92 -8.13 -40.98
CA LYS A 55 7.62 -8.41 -39.56
C LYS A 55 8.87 -8.26 -38.70
N LYS A 56 10.02 -8.74 -39.20
CA LYS A 56 11.30 -8.63 -38.48
C LYS A 56 11.74 -7.17 -38.33
N ALA A 57 11.68 -6.38 -39.41
CA ALA A 57 11.97 -4.94 -39.35
C ALA A 57 11.02 -4.17 -38.42
N GLN A 58 9.74 -4.55 -38.37
CA GLN A 58 8.75 -3.95 -37.46
C GLN A 58 9.03 -4.31 -35.99
N LEU A 59 9.42 -5.55 -35.70
CA LEU A 59 9.86 -5.98 -34.37
C LEU A 59 11.15 -5.28 -33.92
N GLU A 60 12.11 -5.09 -34.83
CA GLU A 60 13.35 -4.36 -34.53
C GLU A 60 13.09 -2.88 -34.26
N SER A 61 12.20 -2.25 -35.05
CA SER A 61 11.79 -0.86 -34.85
C SER A 61 11.06 -0.64 -33.52
N SER A 62 10.15 -1.55 -33.13
CA SER A 62 9.47 -1.46 -31.84
C SER A 62 10.43 -1.70 -30.67
N ALA A 63 11.36 -2.65 -30.80
CA ALA A 63 12.39 -2.89 -29.79
C ALA A 63 13.35 -1.70 -29.63
N MET A 64 13.71 -1.01 -30.73
CA MET A 64 14.51 0.21 -30.68
C MET A 64 13.75 1.34 -29.97
N THR A 65 12.48 1.52 -30.29
CA THR A 65 11.62 2.53 -29.66
C THR A 65 11.50 2.29 -28.16
N ASN A 66 11.31 1.04 -27.73
CA ASN A 66 11.26 0.68 -26.30
C ASN A 66 12.58 0.96 -25.58
N ARG A 67 13.73 0.66 -26.21
CA ARG A 67 15.05 1.00 -25.65
C ARG A 67 15.23 2.51 -25.52
N MET A 68 14.84 3.28 -26.53
CA MET A 68 14.91 4.74 -26.50
C MET A 68 14.02 5.32 -25.39
N LEU A 69 12.79 4.79 -25.23
CA LEU A 69 11.90 5.20 -24.15
C LEU A 69 12.49 4.88 -22.77
N GLN A 70 13.10 3.72 -22.59
CA GLN A 70 13.76 3.35 -21.34
C GLN A 70 14.95 4.28 -21.04
N ALA A 71 15.76 4.61 -22.05
CA ALA A 71 16.85 5.57 -21.91
C ALA A 71 16.35 6.97 -21.54
N ALA A 72 15.27 7.44 -22.19
CA ALA A 72 14.63 8.72 -21.89
C ALA A 72 14.08 8.78 -20.46
N LYS A 73 13.39 7.73 -19.99
CA LYS A 73 12.92 7.63 -18.60
C LYS A 73 14.09 7.66 -17.59
N THR A 74 15.20 7.00 -17.93
CA THR A 74 16.39 7.00 -17.08
C THR A 74 17.04 8.38 -17.01
N LEU A 75 17.13 9.07 -18.16
CA LEU A 75 17.62 10.44 -18.23
C LEU A 75 16.72 11.41 -17.45
N GLU A 76 15.40 11.26 -17.56
CA GLU A 76 14.43 12.05 -16.80
C GLU A 76 14.63 11.90 -15.29
N ARG A 77 14.89 10.68 -14.80
CA ARG A 77 15.24 10.45 -13.39
C ARG A 77 16.54 11.16 -12.99
N MET A 78 17.57 11.13 -13.84
CA MET A 78 18.82 11.85 -13.58
C MET A 78 18.61 13.37 -13.50
N VAL A 79 17.77 13.92 -14.38
CA VAL A 79 17.40 15.35 -14.36
C VAL A 79 16.65 15.69 -13.07
N ASN A 80 15.65 14.88 -12.69
CA ASN A 80 14.90 15.09 -11.45
C ASN A 80 15.80 14.99 -10.21
N GLN A 81 16.75 14.05 -10.18
CA GLN A 81 17.70 13.93 -9.09
C GLN A 81 18.50 15.23 -8.91
N ASN A 82 18.96 15.84 -10.01
CA ASN A 82 19.69 17.11 -9.97
C ASN A 82 18.80 18.31 -9.57
N ILE A 83 17.52 18.29 -9.93
CA ILE A 83 16.57 19.35 -9.55
C ILE A 83 16.25 19.30 -8.06
N PHE A 84 16.12 18.11 -7.49
CA PHE A 84 15.74 17.88 -6.09
C PHE A 84 16.90 17.35 -5.24
N ASP A 85 18.13 17.77 -5.52
CA ASP A 85 19.32 17.27 -4.82
C ASP A 85 19.26 17.56 -3.32
N ASP A 86 18.98 18.81 -2.92
CA ASP A 86 18.84 19.21 -1.52
C ASP A 86 17.82 18.36 -0.77
N ILE A 87 16.62 18.18 -1.34
CA ILE A 87 15.55 17.36 -0.75
C ILE A 87 15.99 15.89 -0.64
N SER A 88 16.73 15.39 -1.62
CA SER A 88 17.25 14.01 -1.63
C SER A 88 18.32 13.79 -0.56
N GLN A 89 19.18 14.79 -0.33
CA GLN A 89 20.16 14.79 0.75
C GLN A 89 19.46 14.86 2.10
N ASP A 90 18.49 15.74 2.26
CA ASP A 90 17.72 15.88 3.51
C ASP A 90 16.96 14.60 3.84
N TYR A 91 16.33 14.00 2.84
CA TYR A 91 15.65 12.73 2.95
C TYR A 91 16.54 11.64 3.55
N ARG A 92 17.78 11.51 3.10
CA ARG A 92 18.65 10.39 3.49
C ARG A 92 19.57 10.69 4.67
N TYR A 93 20.09 11.91 4.79
CA TYR A 93 21.23 12.22 5.64
C TYR A 93 20.97 13.30 6.69
N TRP A 94 19.86 14.04 6.59
CA TRP A 94 19.56 15.12 7.55
C TRP A 94 18.71 14.64 8.73
N ASP A 95 19.12 15.02 9.93
CA ASP A 95 18.35 14.83 11.17
C ASP A 95 18.21 16.19 11.87
N ASP A 96 17.04 16.46 12.46
CA ASP A 96 16.76 17.75 13.11
C ASP A 96 17.62 17.90 14.38
N PRO A 97 18.61 18.81 14.40
CA PRO A 97 19.45 18.99 15.59
C PRO A 97 18.70 19.66 16.74
N SER A 98 17.55 20.30 16.48
CA SER A 98 16.77 20.96 17.53
C SER A 98 16.03 19.97 18.44
N ASP A 99 15.85 18.73 18.00
CA ASP A 99 15.24 17.66 18.78
C ASP A 99 16.04 17.30 20.04
N GLU A 100 17.37 17.52 20.03
CA GLU A 100 18.23 17.32 21.22
C GLU A 100 17.85 18.26 22.38
N PHE A 101 17.20 19.39 22.09
CA PHE A 101 16.82 20.40 23.08
C PHE A 101 15.33 20.38 23.41
N LYS A 102 14.52 19.58 22.70
CA LYS A 102 13.06 19.52 22.82
C LYS A 102 12.62 18.11 23.22
N GLU A 103 12.83 17.77 24.48
CA GLU A 103 12.43 16.45 24.99
C GLU A 103 10.90 16.26 24.89
N GLY A 104 10.50 15.19 24.20
CA GLY A 104 9.09 14.78 24.10
C GLY A 104 8.26 15.52 23.04
N GLU A 105 8.88 16.41 22.27
CA GLU A 105 8.27 17.03 21.08
C GLU A 105 9.07 16.65 19.82
N GLY A 106 8.41 16.58 18.67
CA GLY A 106 9.05 16.33 17.39
C GLY A 106 8.46 17.15 16.24
N SER A 107 9.12 17.10 15.09
CA SER A 107 8.77 17.87 13.90
C SER A 107 8.63 16.96 12.67
N LEU A 108 7.89 17.44 11.66
CA LEU A 108 7.80 16.83 10.34
C LEU A 108 8.48 17.75 9.32
N LEU A 109 9.52 17.25 8.66
CA LEU A 109 10.19 17.97 7.58
C LEU A 109 9.48 17.65 6.25
N PRO A 110 8.86 18.63 5.56
CA PRO A 110 8.31 18.43 4.23
C PRO A 110 9.41 18.14 3.20
N LEU A 111 9.22 17.11 2.39
CA LEU A 111 10.12 16.71 1.31
C LEU A 111 9.46 16.98 -0.05
N TRP A 112 9.21 15.91 -0.83
CA TRP A 112 8.59 16.02 -2.15
C TRP A 112 7.07 16.19 -2.10
N LYS A 113 6.55 16.78 -3.17
CA LYS A 113 5.13 16.89 -3.47
C LYS A 113 4.85 16.26 -4.83
N PHE A 114 4.06 15.20 -4.84
CA PHE A 114 3.67 14.48 -6.05
C PHE A 114 2.28 14.92 -6.48
N SER A 115 2.12 15.22 -7.76
CA SER A 115 0.83 15.56 -8.33
C SER A 115 0.80 15.18 -9.80
N TYR A 116 -0.39 14.87 -10.32
CA TYR A 116 -0.60 14.64 -11.73
C TYR A 116 -1.73 15.55 -12.22
N GLU A 117 -1.50 16.25 -13.33
CA GLU A 117 -2.36 17.36 -13.73
C GLU A 117 -3.83 16.94 -13.97
N LYS A 118 -4.03 15.73 -14.50
CA LYS A 118 -5.38 15.21 -14.77
C LYS A 118 -6.15 14.80 -13.52
N THR A 119 -5.47 14.61 -12.39
CA THR A 119 -6.08 14.17 -11.13
C THR A 119 -6.15 15.26 -10.06
N LYS A 120 -5.81 16.52 -10.38
CA LYS A 120 -5.87 17.67 -9.44
C LYS A 120 -7.26 17.93 -8.83
N LYS A 121 -8.33 17.43 -9.45
CA LYS A 121 -9.71 17.57 -8.97
C LYS A 121 -10.17 16.36 -8.16
N HIS A 122 -9.47 15.23 -8.27
CA HIS A 122 -9.82 13.98 -7.61
C HIS A 122 -9.37 13.98 -6.15
N ASP A 123 -10.10 13.24 -5.34
CA ASP A 123 -9.68 12.94 -3.97
C ASP A 123 -8.70 11.77 -4.01
N ILE A 124 -7.67 11.81 -3.16
CA ILE A 124 -6.86 10.60 -2.92
C ILE A 124 -7.66 9.70 -1.98
N THR A 125 -8.13 8.57 -2.50
CA THR A 125 -9.02 7.67 -1.76
C THR A 125 -8.28 6.53 -1.08
N ASP A 126 -7.08 6.17 -1.53
CA ASP A 126 -6.23 5.17 -0.88
C ASP A 126 -4.79 5.24 -1.42
N MET A 127 -3.83 4.74 -0.64
CA MET A 127 -2.42 4.69 -1.00
C MET A 127 -1.71 3.50 -0.35
N CYS A 128 -0.77 2.88 -1.05
CA CYS A 128 0.08 1.86 -0.46
C CYS A 128 1.47 1.83 -1.10
N PHE A 129 2.47 1.44 -0.30
CA PHE A 129 3.82 1.20 -0.80
C PHE A 129 3.92 -0.17 -1.44
N ASN A 130 4.80 -0.30 -2.42
CA ASN A 130 5.17 -1.59 -2.97
C ASN A 130 5.93 -2.42 -1.92
N SER A 131 5.67 -3.73 -1.87
CA SER A 131 6.30 -4.63 -0.90
C SER A 131 7.80 -4.85 -1.13
N ARG A 132 8.27 -4.72 -2.38
CA ARG A 132 9.69 -4.91 -2.75
C ARG A 132 10.45 -3.59 -2.87
N TYR A 133 9.83 -2.58 -3.44
CA TYR A 133 10.46 -1.28 -3.71
C TYR A 133 9.94 -0.22 -2.74
N TYR A 134 10.76 0.15 -1.75
CA TYR A 134 10.40 1.15 -0.74
C TYR A 134 10.21 2.57 -1.32
N ASP A 135 10.68 2.82 -2.54
CA ASP A 135 10.59 4.10 -3.25
C ASP A 135 9.42 4.16 -4.24
N LEU A 136 8.64 3.09 -4.38
CA LEU A 136 7.48 2.99 -5.28
C LEU A 136 6.20 2.87 -4.48
N PHE A 137 5.21 3.71 -4.79
CA PHE A 137 3.91 3.67 -4.14
C PHE A 137 2.78 3.90 -5.15
N ALA A 138 1.64 3.27 -4.88
CA ALA A 138 0.41 3.43 -5.64
C ALA A 138 -0.50 4.44 -4.97
N VAL A 139 -1.21 5.22 -5.78
CA VAL A 139 -2.18 6.22 -5.35
C VAL A 139 -3.48 6.02 -6.14
N ALA A 140 -4.58 5.82 -5.42
CA ALA A 140 -5.92 5.77 -5.99
C ALA A 140 -6.51 7.18 -6.02
N PHE A 141 -6.95 7.61 -7.20
CA PHE A 141 -7.68 8.85 -7.41
C PHE A 141 -9.14 8.54 -7.73
N GLY A 142 -10.03 9.08 -6.92
CA GLY A 142 -11.47 8.90 -7.03
C GLY A 142 -12.23 10.08 -6.46
N SER A 143 -13.35 9.82 -5.80
CA SER A 143 -14.07 10.85 -5.04
C SER A 143 -14.69 10.29 -3.77
N LEU A 144 -14.52 11.02 -2.68
CA LEU A 144 -15.12 10.74 -1.37
C LEU A 144 -16.42 11.52 -1.16
N SER A 145 -16.72 12.48 -2.04
CA SER A 145 -17.89 13.33 -1.96
C SER A 145 -19.05 12.77 -2.78
N PHE A 146 -20.20 12.52 -2.14
CA PHE A 146 -21.38 11.96 -2.79
C PHE A 146 -21.90 12.80 -3.97
N ASN A 147 -21.83 14.13 -3.88
CA ASN A 147 -22.28 15.06 -4.92
C ASN A 147 -21.18 15.46 -5.91
N SER A 148 -20.10 14.70 -5.99
CA SER A 148 -18.99 15.03 -6.89
C SER A 148 -19.38 14.83 -8.35
N PRO A 149 -19.05 15.76 -9.26
CA PRO A 149 -19.26 15.58 -10.70
C PRO A 149 -18.24 14.62 -11.33
N ILE A 150 -17.31 14.09 -10.53
CA ILE A 150 -16.23 13.22 -11.00
C ILE A 150 -16.78 11.81 -11.18
N THR A 151 -16.86 11.39 -12.44
CA THR A 151 -17.36 10.06 -12.81
C THR A 151 -16.25 9.08 -13.17
N ASN A 152 -15.00 9.52 -13.28
CA ASN A 152 -13.86 8.69 -13.66
C ASN A 152 -12.83 8.59 -12.54
N GLY A 153 -12.00 7.56 -12.60
CA GLY A 153 -10.90 7.34 -11.67
C GLY A 153 -9.56 7.26 -12.38
N THR A 154 -8.48 7.26 -11.60
CA THR A 154 -7.15 6.98 -12.11
C THR A 154 -6.31 6.36 -11.01
N VAL A 155 -5.42 5.44 -11.38
CA VAL A 155 -4.38 4.93 -10.50
C VAL A 155 -3.04 5.38 -11.04
N CYS A 156 -2.20 5.94 -10.18
CA CYS A 156 -0.83 6.28 -10.54
C CYS A 156 0.16 5.56 -9.64
N LEU A 157 1.26 5.11 -10.22
CA LEU A 157 2.44 4.72 -9.46
C LEU A 157 3.46 5.84 -9.50
N PHE A 158 3.82 6.34 -8.33
CA PHE A 158 4.85 7.36 -8.17
C PHE A 158 6.12 6.73 -7.61
N SER A 159 7.27 7.26 -8.04
CA SER A 159 8.57 6.86 -7.51
C SER A 159 9.30 8.06 -6.94
N LEU A 160 10.01 7.88 -5.83
CA LEU A 160 10.90 8.91 -5.30
C LEU A 160 12.01 9.31 -6.29
N LYS A 161 12.33 8.43 -7.26
CA LYS A 161 13.30 8.71 -8.33
C LYS A 161 12.80 9.71 -9.38
N ASN A 162 11.48 9.86 -9.51
CA ASN A 162 10.87 10.85 -10.39
C ASN A 162 9.67 11.50 -9.68
N PRO A 163 9.89 12.57 -8.92
CA PRO A 163 8.81 13.28 -8.25
C PRO A 163 7.87 14.05 -9.19
N SER A 164 8.35 14.41 -10.37
CA SER A 164 7.64 15.30 -11.29
C SER A 164 6.56 14.58 -12.11
N TYR A 165 6.73 13.28 -12.39
CA TYR A 165 5.81 12.54 -13.25
C TYR A 165 5.62 11.09 -12.79
N PRO A 166 4.38 10.54 -12.85
CA PRO A 166 4.14 9.14 -12.48
C PRO A 166 4.79 8.14 -13.44
N GLU A 167 5.30 7.04 -12.90
CA GLU A 167 5.95 5.96 -13.66
C GLU A 167 4.93 5.11 -14.45
N TRP A 168 3.73 4.96 -13.89
CA TRP A 168 2.63 4.18 -14.44
C TRP A 168 1.30 4.89 -14.16
N ILE A 169 0.43 4.93 -15.17
CA ILE A 169 -0.86 5.64 -15.11
C ILE A 169 -1.92 4.72 -15.72
N CYS A 170 -2.94 4.38 -14.93
CA CYS A 170 -4.09 3.59 -15.36
C CYS A 170 -5.37 4.41 -15.15
N PRO A 171 -5.95 4.98 -16.22
CA PRO A 171 -7.27 5.59 -16.16
C PRO A 171 -8.35 4.51 -16.03
N THR A 172 -9.38 4.77 -15.23
CA THR A 172 -10.52 3.88 -15.03
C THR A 172 -11.83 4.61 -15.33
N ASP A 173 -12.84 3.87 -15.80
CA ASP A 173 -14.15 4.44 -16.15
C ASP A 173 -14.97 4.87 -14.93
N SER A 174 -14.60 4.38 -13.74
CA SER A 174 -15.26 4.64 -12.46
C SER A 174 -14.22 5.09 -11.42
N PRO A 175 -14.56 5.98 -10.46
CA PRO A 175 -13.66 6.41 -9.40
C PRO A 175 -13.05 5.22 -8.65
N VAL A 176 -11.74 5.23 -8.49
CA VAL A 176 -11.04 4.20 -7.71
C VAL A 176 -11.11 4.59 -6.25
N MET A 177 -11.45 3.64 -5.39
CA MET A 177 -11.73 3.90 -3.97
C MET A 177 -10.70 3.27 -3.06
N CYS A 178 -10.18 2.09 -3.41
CA CYS A 178 -9.18 1.37 -2.63
C CYS A 178 -8.21 0.61 -3.54
N LEU A 179 -7.02 0.32 -3.03
CA LEU A 179 -6.02 -0.48 -3.74
C LEU A 179 -5.10 -1.23 -2.78
N ASP A 180 -4.52 -2.33 -3.24
CA ASP A 180 -3.54 -3.08 -2.45
C ASP A 180 -2.51 -3.81 -3.33
N PHE A 181 -1.25 -3.78 -2.91
CA PHE A 181 -0.17 -4.53 -3.57
C PHE A 181 -0.05 -5.92 -2.98
N ASN A 182 0.14 -6.93 -3.83
CA ASN A 182 0.39 -8.28 -3.31
C ASN A 182 1.78 -8.34 -2.67
N ALA A 183 1.83 -8.82 -1.42
CA ALA A 183 3.07 -8.89 -0.65
C ALA A 183 4.12 -9.82 -1.30
N GLN A 184 3.70 -10.98 -1.80
CA GLN A 184 4.56 -11.99 -2.43
C GLN A 184 4.83 -11.71 -3.91
N HIS A 185 3.85 -11.11 -4.60
CA HIS A 185 3.92 -10.73 -6.01
C HIS A 185 3.81 -9.21 -6.19
N PRO A 186 4.89 -8.43 -5.93
CA PRO A 186 4.85 -6.96 -5.93
C PRO A 186 4.48 -6.31 -7.27
N HIS A 187 4.31 -7.09 -8.34
CA HIS A 187 3.88 -6.60 -9.64
C HIS A 187 2.35 -6.66 -9.82
N LEU A 188 1.63 -7.31 -8.92
CA LEU A 188 0.17 -7.39 -8.94
C LEU A 188 -0.43 -6.33 -8.02
N LEU A 189 -1.35 -5.55 -8.59
CA LEU A 189 -2.09 -4.50 -7.92
C LEU A 189 -3.58 -4.79 -8.08
N VAL A 190 -4.31 -4.91 -6.97
CA VAL A 190 -5.77 -5.01 -6.98
C VAL A 190 -6.36 -3.64 -6.69
N ILE A 191 -7.48 -3.32 -7.34
CA ILE A 191 -8.22 -2.08 -7.15
C ILE A 191 -9.71 -2.34 -6.97
N GLY A 192 -10.35 -1.48 -6.17
CA GLY A 192 -11.80 -1.43 -5.98
C GLY A 192 -12.34 -0.09 -6.41
N THR A 193 -13.52 -0.10 -7.02
CA THR A 193 -14.12 1.08 -7.65
C THR A 193 -15.48 1.43 -7.04
N MET A 194 -15.93 2.65 -7.28
CA MET A 194 -17.17 3.21 -6.72
C MET A 194 -18.44 2.50 -7.22
N ASP A 195 -18.42 1.92 -8.41
CA ASP A 195 -19.53 1.18 -8.99
C ASP A 195 -19.59 -0.29 -8.53
N GLY A 196 -18.66 -0.73 -7.68
CA GLY A 196 -18.61 -2.08 -7.12
C GLY A 196 -17.71 -3.07 -7.87
N ALA A 197 -17.04 -2.62 -8.94
CA ALA A 197 -16.12 -3.47 -9.69
C ALA A 197 -14.79 -3.63 -8.95
N VAL A 198 -14.21 -4.81 -9.08
CA VAL A 198 -12.85 -5.13 -8.64
C VAL A 198 -12.03 -5.52 -9.86
N ALA A 199 -10.76 -5.09 -9.89
CA ALA A 199 -9.87 -5.40 -11.00
C ALA A 199 -8.45 -5.63 -10.51
N VAL A 200 -7.74 -6.55 -11.16
CA VAL A 200 -6.34 -6.87 -10.89
C VAL A 200 -5.51 -6.48 -12.10
N TYR A 201 -4.47 -5.70 -11.87
CA TYR A 201 -3.53 -5.23 -12.87
C TYR A 201 -2.15 -5.82 -12.60
N ASN A 202 -1.47 -6.20 -13.68
CA ASN A 202 -0.04 -6.44 -13.66
C ASN A 202 0.68 -5.16 -14.09
N VAL A 203 1.39 -4.52 -13.17
CA VAL A 203 2.05 -3.22 -13.40
C VAL A 203 3.21 -3.30 -14.40
N MET A 204 3.67 -4.51 -14.74
CA MET A 204 4.68 -4.74 -15.79
C MET A 204 4.07 -4.74 -17.20
N LEU A 205 2.73 -4.86 -17.30
CA LEU A 205 2.00 -4.82 -18.55
C LEU A 205 1.41 -3.42 -18.82
N PRO A 206 1.01 -3.12 -20.07
CA PRO A 206 0.33 -1.89 -20.38
C PRO A 206 -0.92 -1.66 -19.49
N PRO A 207 -1.15 -0.43 -19.01
CA PRO A 207 -2.16 -0.15 -17.98
C PRO A 207 -3.61 -0.26 -18.45
N PHE A 208 -3.87 -0.40 -19.75
CA PHE A 208 -5.21 -0.20 -20.32
C PHE A 208 -6.14 -1.41 -20.18
N THR A 209 -5.59 -2.59 -19.90
CA THR A 209 -6.37 -3.82 -19.81
C THR A 209 -6.04 -4.53 -18.50
N PRO A 210 -7.00 -4.68 -17.58
CA PRO A 210 -6.79 -5.49 -16.39
C PRO A 210 -6.56 -6.95 -16.77
N GLN A 211 -5.78 -7.66 -15.94
CA GLN A 211 -5.59 -9.09 -16.08
C GLN A 211 -6.84 -9.85 -15.64
N TYR A 212 -7.51 -9.34 -14.60
CA TYR A 212 -8.79 -9.84 -14.12
C TYR A 212 -9.70 -8.66 -13.82
N LYS A 213 -10.99 -8.75 -14.19
CA LYS A 213 -12.00 -7.75 -13.87
C LYS A 213 -13.29 -8.47 -13.52
N SER A 214 -13.95 -8.04 -12.44
CA SER A 214 -15.29 -8.49 -12.09
C SER A 214 -16.26 -8.23 -13.24
N SER A 215 -17.19 -9.16 -13.49
CA SER A 215 -18.26 -8.92 -14.47
C SER A 215 -19.12 -7.73 -14.06
N ASP A 216 -19.63 -6.99 -15.04
CA ASP A 216 -20.41 -5.77 -14.77
C ASP A 216 -21.82 -6.08 -14.19
N VAL A 217 -22.23 -7.36 -14.10
CA VAL A 217 -23.61 -7.77 -13.76
C VAL A 217 -23.72 -8.80 -12.63
N VAL A 218 -22.96 -9.90 -12.62
CA VAL A 218 -23.23 -11.05 -11.72
C VAL A 218 -22.20 -11.19 -10.61
N GLN A 219 -20.93 -10.91 -10.89
CA GLN A 219 -19.83 -11.04 -9.94
C GLN A 219 -19.32 -9.67 -9.52
N LYS A 220 -20.20 -8.84 -8.94
CA LYS A 220 -19.91 -7.46 -8.56
C LYS A 220 -20.50 -7.15 -7.19
N HIS A 221 -19.90 -6.20 -6.47
CA HIS A 221 -20.59 -5.61 -5.33
C HIS A 221 -21.81 -4.80 -5.79
N GLY A 222 -22.80 -4.70 -4.90
CA GLY A 222 -24.00 -3.89 -5.11
C GLY A 222 -23.78 -2.38 -4.97
N GLY A 223 -22.55 -1.95 -4.65
CA GLY A 223 -22.17 -0.56 -4.50
C GLY A 223 -20.67 -0.41 -4.30
N LEU A 224 -20.27 0.77 -3.84
CA LEU A 224 -18.87 1.17 -3.66
C LEU A 224 -18.06 0.15 -2.84
N VAL A 225 -16.87 -0.19 -3.34
CA VAL A 225 -15.89 -1.01 -2.62
C VAL A 225 -15.00 -0.09 -1.77
N TRP A 226 -15.12 -0.17 -0.46
CA TRP A 226 -14.44 0.75 0.46
C TRP A 226 -12.99 0.36 0.74
N GLU A 227 -12.72 -0.95 0.88
CA GLU A 227 -11.37 -1.46 1.15
C GLU A 227 -11.21 -2.86 0.54
N ILE A 228 -9.99 -3.15 0.08
CA ILE A 228 -9.57 -4.45 -0.44
C ILE A 228 -8.26 -4.82 0.22
N ARG A 229 -8.09 -6.11 0.51
CA ARG A 229 -6.84 -6.67 1.03
C ARG A 229 -6.51 -7.98 0.35
N TRP A 230 -5.25 -8.15 -0.05
CA TRP A 230 -4.80 -9.46 -0.52
C TRP A 230 -4.94 -10.51 0.58
N ALA A 231 -5.44 -11.67 0.19
CA ALA A 231 -5.51 -12.84 1.04
C ALA A 231 -4.23 -13.66 0.88
N PRO A 232 -3.94 -14.56 1.83
CA PRO A 232 -3.03 -15.68 1.60
C PRO A 232 -3.51 -16.50 0.39
N ASP A 233 -2.56 -17.16 -0.27
CA ASP A 233 -2.87 -18.07 -1.36
C ASP A 233 -3.77 -19.21 -0.85
N THR A 234 -4.68 -19.67 -1.70
CA THR A 234 -5.56 -20.80 -1.37
C THR A 234 -4.76 -22.09 -1.19
N GLU A 235 -5.37 -23.13 -0.63
CA GLU A 235 -4.74 -24.46 -0.52
C GLU A 235 -4.31 -25.03 -1.88
N GLU A 236 -5.01 -24.64 -2.96
CA GLU A 236 -4.70 -24.99 -4.34
C GLU A 236 -3.58 -24.13 -4.96
N GLY A 237 -3.09 -23.13 -4.24
CA GLY A 237 -2.08 -22.16 -4.70
C GLY A 237 -2.62 -21.05 -5.58
N ASN A 238 -3.94 -20.82 -5.60
CA ASN A 238 -4.53 -19.70 -6.34
C ASN A 238 -4.41 -18.42 -5.52
N LEU A 239 -4.16 -17.30 -6.20
CA LEU A 239 -4.14 -15.98 -5.57
C LEU A 239 -5.56 -15.57 -5.19
N ALA A 240 -5.73 -14.93 -4.04
CA ALA A 240 -7.03 -14.49 -3.58
C ALA A 240 -6.98 -13.14 -2.87
N PHE A 241 -8.13 -12.46 -2.77
CA PHE A 241 -8.27 -11.20 -2.04
C PHE A 241 -9.67 -11.05 -1.44
N PHE A 242 -9.78 -10.21 -0.42
CA PHE A 242 -11.05 -9.85 0.19
C PHE A 242 -11.42 -8.40 -0.12
N SER A 243 -12.71 -8.13 -0.17
CA SER A 243 -13.24 -6.79 -0.35
C SER A 243 -14.42 -6.54 0.58
N VAL A 244 -14.56 -5.29 1.02
CA VAL A 244 -15.71 -4.80 1.79
C VAL A 244 -16.40 -3.68 1.03
N SER A 245 -17.73 -3.66 1.06
CA SER A 245 -18.54 -2.71 0.33
C SER A 245 -19.67 -2.13 1.18
N ILE A 246 -20.18 -0.99 0.72
CA ILE A 246 -21.38 -0.33 1.24
C ILE A 246 -22.63 -1.23 1.18
N ASP A 247 -22.64 -2.28 0.34
CA ASP A 247 -23.74 -3.26 0.31
C ASP A 247 -23.78 -4.18 1.55
N GLY A 248 -22.84 -4.02 2.48
CA GLY A 248 -22.71 -4.78 3.71
C GLY A 248 -22.10 -6.16 3.51
N LYS A 249 -21.62 -6.50 2.31
CA LYS A 249 -21.00 -7.79 2.04
C LYS A 249 -19.48 -7.72 2.14
N ILE A 250 -18.91 -8.72 2.78
CA ILE A 250 -17.50 -9.06 2.65
C ILE A 250 -17.39 -10.24 1.68
N ASN A 251 -16.70 -10.01 0.57
CA ASN A 251 -16.52 -10.97 -0.49
C ASN A 251 -15.07 -11.46 -0.53
N HIS A 252 -14.91 -12.73 -0.87
CA HIS A 252 -13.63 -13.37 -1.15
C HIS A 252 -13.57 -13.72 -2.63
N TRP A 253 -12.48 -13.28 -3.25
CA TRP A 253 -12.24 -13.39 -4.68
C TRP A 253 -11.04 -14.28 -4.92
N VAL A 254 -11.20 -15.27 -5.78
CA VAL A 254 -10.12 -16.20 -6.16
C VAL A 254 -9.81 -16.00 -7.63
N LEU A 255 -8.53 -15.77 -7.95
CA LEU A 255 -8.05 -15.64 -9.32
C LEU A 255 -7.90 -17.05 -9.92
N ASN A 256 -8.93 -17.49 -10.65
CA ASN A 256 -8.86 -18.72 -11.43
C ASN A 256 -8.22 -18.43 -12.79
N GLN A 257 -7.86 -19.45 -13.56
CA GLN A 257 -7.12 -19.28 -14.83
C GLN A 257 -7.73 -18.27 -15.81
N ASN A 258 -9.06 -18.15 -15.86
CA ASN A 258 -9.77 -17.31 -16.84
C ASN A 258 -10.84 -16.40 -16.23
N ASP A 259 -11.11 -16.47 -14.92
CA ASP A 259 -12.20 -15.71 -14.28
C ASP A 259 -11.93 -15.45 -12.80
N LEU A 260 -12.68 -14.54 -12.20
CA LEU A 260 -12.69 -14.28 -10.76
C LEU A 260 -13.81 -15.10 -10.10
N GLY A 261 -13.43 -16.10 -9.32
CA GLY A 261 -14.36 -16.79 -8.43
C GLY A 261 -14.79 -15.86 -7.30
N LEU A 262 -16.10 -15.69 -7.09
CA LEU A 262 -16.69 -14.83 -6.05
C LEU A 262 -17.42 -15.68 -5.01
N THR A 263 -17.04 -15.53 -3.74
CA THR A 263 -17.74 -16.11 -2.60
C THR A 263 -18.04 -15.02 -1.57
N THR A 264 -19.31 -14.81 -1.23
CA THR A 264 -19.66 -13.93 -0.10
C THR A 264 -19.39 -14.66 1.21
N ILE A 265 -18.43 -14.15 1.98
CA ILE A 265 -18.04 -14.72 3.27
C ILE A 265 -18.92 -14.24 4.39
N MET A 266 -19.31 -12.96 4.39
CA MET A 266 -20.11 -12.40 5.46
C MET A 266 -21.04 -11.31 4.95
N THR A 267 -22.23 -11.22 5.53
CA THR A 267 -23.14 -10.09 5.35
C THR A 267 -23.37 -9.41 6.69
N LEU A 268 -23.16 -8.11 6.74
CA LEU A 268 -23.32 -7.29 7.93
C LEU A 268 -24.79 -6.93 8.13
N PHE A 269 -25.29 -7.16 9.34
CA PHE A 269 -26.63 -6.83 9.77
C PHE A 269 -26.55 -5.98 11.03
N LEU A 270 -27.40 -4.95 11.09
CA LEU A 270 -27.52 -4.11 12.26
C LEU A 270 -28.25 -4.89 13.35
N ASP A 271 -27.83 -4.68 14.59
CA ASP A 271 -28.50 -5.21 15.78
C ASP A 271 -29.73 -4.35 16.11
N GLN A 272 -30.70 -4.37 15.21
CA GLN A 272 -31.97 -3.65 15.32
C GLN A 272 -33.13 -4.59 14.98
N PRO A 273 -34.31 -4.40 15.61
CA PRO A 273 -35.47 -5.20 15.30
C PRO A 273 -35.85 -5.04 13.82
N PRO A 274 -36.28 -6.12 13.14
CA PRO A 274 -36.69 -6.03 11.74
C PRO A 274 -37.84 -5.04 11.56
N ILE A 275 -37.81 -4.27 10.48
CA ILE A 275 -38.79 -3.24 10.16
C ILE A 275 -39.81 -3.80 9.15
N PRO A 276 -41.12 -3.51 9.28
CA PRO A 276 -42.10 -3.92 8.29
C PRO A 276 -41.85 -3.20 6.95
N GLY A 277 -41.65 -3.98 5.89
CA GLY A 277 -41.54 -3.50 4.52
C GLY A 277 -42.88 -3.11 3.91
N PRO A 278 -42.89 -2.52 2.70
CA PRO A 278 -44.11 -2.07 2.01
C PRO A 278 -45.17 -3.16 1.84
N ASP A 279 -44.73 -4.42 1.67
CA ASP A 279 -45.60 -5.59 1.46
C ASP A 279 -45.89 -6.35 2.78
N GLY A 280 -45.51 -5.80 3.94
CA GLY A 280 -45.68 -6.43 5.26
C GLY A 280 -44.61 -7.46 5.65
N THR A 281 -43.60 -7.68 4.80
CA THR A 281 -42.45 -8.55 5.11
C THR A 281 -41.51 -7.89 6.11
N MET A 282 -41.03 -8.62 7.11
CA MET A 282 -40.07 -8.10 8.09
C MET A 282 -38.67 -8.05 7.50
N ILE A 283 -38.09 -6.86 7.37
CA ILE A 283 -36.78 -6.62 6.75
C ILE A 283 -35.73 -6.40 7.84
N THR A 284 -34.68 -7.24 7.84
CA THR A 284 -33.48 -7.00 8.65
C THR A 284 -32.62 -5.93 7.98
N LEU A 285 -32.21 -4.94 8.77
CA LEU A 285 -31.38 -3.85 8.27
C LEU A 285 -29.94 -4.34 8.08
N LYS A 286 -29.37 -4.04 6.91
CA LYS A 286 -27.96 -4.31 6.62
C LYS A 286 -27.10 -3.15 7.12
N GLY A 287 -25.94 -3.48 7.67
CA GLY A 287 -24.92 -2.49 8.00
C GLY A 287 -24.01 -2.24 6.80
N CYS A 288 -23.46 -1.03 6.69
CA CYS A 288 -22.56 -0.66 5.60
C CYS A 288 -21.11 -0.84 6.03
N GLY A 289 -20.36 -1.76 5.41
CA GLY A 289 -18.95 -2.00 5.76
C GLY A 289 -18.04 -0.94 5.14
N THR A 290 -17.21 -0.29 5.94
CA THR A 290 -16.36 0.87 5.54
C THR A 290 -14.87 0.58 5.57
N CYS A 291 -14.41 -0.39 6.35
CA CYS A 291 -13.01 -0.81 6.40
C CYS A 291 -12.87 -2.25 6.89
N ILE A 292 -11.81 -2.93 6.50
CA ILE A 292 -11.49 -4.31 6.89
C ILE A 292 -10.02 -4.45 7.28
N ALA A 293 -9.76 -5.13 8.39
CA ALA A 293 -8.41 -5.41 8.87
C ALA A 293 -8.27 -6.88 9.30
N PHE A 294 -7.37 -7.62 8.68
CA PHE A 294 -7.07 -9.01 9.04
C PHE A 294 -6.15 -9.07 10.25
N HIS A 295 -6.40 -10.05 11.12
CA HIS A 295 -5.59 -10.25 12.31
C HIS A 295 -4.18 -10.74 11.93
N PRO A 296 -3.09 -10.13 12.43
CA PRO A 296 -1.73 -10.41 11.97
C PRO A 296 -1.26 -11.86 12.18
N ALA A 297 -1.80 -12.54 13.19
CA ALA A 297 -1.41 -13.91 13.55
C ALA A 297 -2.44 -14.98 13.14
N ASP A 298 -3.66 -14.59 12.77
CA ASP A 298 -4.72 -15.52 12.37
C ASP A 298 -5.46 -14.96 11.16
N GLN A 299 -5.21 -15.56 10.01
CA GLN A 299 -5.72 -15.10 8.71
C GLN A 299 -7.23 -15.34 8.54
N ASN A 300 -7.81 -16.20 9.37
CA ASN A 300 -9.25 -16.45 9.33
C ASN A 300 -10.03 -15.40 10.12
N VAL A 301 -9.36 -14.62 10.98
CA VAL A 301 -10.00 -13.59 11.81
C VAL A 301 -9.77 -12.22 11.22
N PHE A 302 -10.85 -11.45 11.13
CA PHE A 302 -10.77 -10.07 10.66
C PHE A 302 -11.74 -9.17 11.43
N LEU A 303 -11.41 -7.89 11.48
CA LEU A 303 -12.26 -6.83 11.99
C LEU A 303 -12.87 -6.07 10.82
N VAL A 304 -14.14 -5.70 10.96
CA VAL A 304 -14.84 -4.83 10.01
C VAL A 304 -15.41 -3.64 10.75
N GLY A 305 -15.12 -2.45 10.24
CA GLY A 305 -15.75 -1.20 10.69
C GLY A 305 -16.96 -0.88 9.82
N THR A 306 -17.95 -0.22 10.40
CA THR A 306 -19.17 0.15 9.68
C THR A 306 -19.45 1.65 9.68
N GLU A 307 -20.36 2.06 8.81
CA GLU A 307 -20.83 3.45 8.68
C GLU A 307 -21.56 3.93 9.94
N GLU A 308 -22.20 3.03 10.67
CA GLU A 308 -22.92 3.31 11.91
C GLU A 308 -21.99 3.48 13.12
N GLY A 309 -20.69 3.23 12.94
CA GLY A 309 -19.68 3.38 13.99
C GLY A 309 -19.41 2.11 14.80
N SER A 310 -20.10 1.00 14.51
CA SER A 310 -19.82 -0.30 15.14
C SER A 310 -18.60 -0.98 14.51
N MET A 311 -17.95 -1.85 15.28
CA MET A 311 -16.95 -2.78 14.73
C MET A 311 -17.31 -4.21 15.07
N TYR A 312 -17.12 -5.11 14.12
CA TYR A 312 -17.41 -6.53 14.25
C TYR A 312 -16.13 -7.34 14.08
N LYS A 313 -15.92 -8.32 14.96
CA LYS A 313 -14.91 -9.36 14.81
C LYS A 313 -15.56 -10.57 14.17
N CYS A 314 -14.97 -11.02 13.09
CA CYS A 314 -15.56 -11.95 12.15
C CYS A 314 -14.56 -13.07 11.85
N ASN A 315 -15.08 -14.20 11.39
CA ASN A 315 -14.26 -15.30 10.91
C ASN A 315 -14.62 -15.63 9.46
N THR A 316 -13.64 -16.02 8.65
CA THR A 316 -13.83 -16.44 7.26
C THR A 316 -14.68 -17.70 7.11
N ALA A 317 -14.70 -18.58 8.13
CA ALA A 317 -15.48 -19.81 8.11
C ALA A 317 -16.95 -19.62 8.56
N TYR A 318 -17.26 -18.58 9.34
CA TYR A 318 -18.59 -18.37 9.93
C TYR A 318 -19.27 -17.14 9.33
N SER A 319 -20.19 -17.35 8.39
CA SER A 319 -20.76 -16.27 7.59
C SER A 319 -21.87 -15.44 8.27
N SER A 320 -22.44 -15.95 9.36
CA SER A 320 -23.65 -15.40 9.99
C SER A 320 -23.49 -15.10 11.48
N ILE A 321 -22.30 -15.29 12.04
CA ILE A 321 -22.04 -15.10 13.48
C ILE A 321 -20.87 -14.15 13.64
N TYR A 322 -21.08 -13.08 14.41
CA TYR A 322 -20.00 -12.21 14.88
C TYR A 322 -19.34 -12.87 16.09
N MET A 323 -18.02 -13.05 16.04
CA MET A 323 -17.25 -13.53 17.19
C MET A 323 -17.32 -12.53 18.34
N ARG A 324 -17.27 -11.24 17.99
CA ARG A 324 -17.39 -10.12 18.92
C ARG A 324 -18.08 -8.94 18.24
N THR A 325 -18.88 -8.23 19.00
CA THR A 325 -19.40 -6.92 18.61
C THR A 325 -18.82 -5.87 19.55
N TYR A 326 -18.09 -4.90 19.00
CA TYR A 326 -17.68 -3.69 19.70
C TYR A 326 -18.77 -2.64 19.47
N GLN A 327 -19.83 -2.76 20.27
CA GLN A 327 -20.98 -1.86 20.19
C GLN A 327 -20.58 -0.46 20.65
N GLU A 328 -21.07 0.57 19.96
CA GLU A 328 -20.70 1.98 20.22
C GLU A 328 -19.18 2.23 20.14
N ALA A 329 -18.48 1.45 19.31
CA ALA A 329 -17.05 1.65 19.05
C ALA A 329 -16.75 3.09 18.62
N HIS A 330 -17.60 3.69 17.78
CA HIS A 330 -17.59 5.10 17.41
C HIS A 330 -19.03 5.59 17.21
N THR A 331 -19.24 6.90 17.18
CA THR A 331 -20.58 7.50 16.97
C THR A 331 -20.84 7.92 15.51
N MET A 332 -19.85 7.71 14.64
CA MET A 332 -19.84 8.07 13.22
C MET A 332 -19.05 7.00 12.44
N PRO A 333 -19.03 7.02 11.09
CA PRO A 333 -18.38 5.98 10.28
C PRO A 333 -16.94 5.69 10.70
N VAL A 334 -16.61 4.41 10.86
CA VAL A 334 -15.23 3.97 11.12
C VAL A 334 -14.47 4.00 9.81
N TYR A 335 -13.43 4.83 9.69
CA TYR A 335 -12.71 5.00 8.42
C TYR A 335 -11.49 4.10 8.27
N ARG A 336 -10.87 3.69 9.38
CA ARG A 336 -9.74 2.76 9.37
C ARG A 336 -9.67 1.96 10.66
N ILE A 337 -9.30 0.69 10.52
CA ILE A 337 -8.84 -0.19 11.60
C ILE A 337 -7.44 -0.67 11.22
N VAL A 338 -6.49 -0.64 12.15
CA VAL A 338 -5.10 -1.05 11.90
C VAL A 338 -4.53 -1.77 13.12
N PHE A 339 -4.04 -2.99 12.89
CA PHE A 339 -3.38 -3.79 13.93
C PHE A 339 -1.94 -3.30 14.18
N ASN A 340 -1.50 -3.45 15.42
CA ASN A 340 -0.12 -3.22 15.78
C ASN A 340 0.76 -4.38 15.28
N LYS A 341 1.88 -4.06 14.65
CA LYS A 341 2.81 -5.06 14.09
C LYS A 341 3.51 -5.92 15.15
N TYR A 342 3.69 -5.40 16.36
CA TYR A 342 4.47 -6.02 17.43
C TYR A 342 3.62 -6.78 18.46
N ASN A 343 2.31 -6.52 18.48
CA ASN A 343 1.34 -7.25 19.30
C ASN A 343 0.03 -7.35 18.53
N SER A 344 -0.33 -8.56 18.12
CA SER A 344 -1.52 -8.82 17.31
C SER A 344 -2.84 -8.59 18.05
N SER A 345 -2.84 -8.56 19.38
CA SER A 345 -4.02 -8.27 20.20
C SER A 345 -4.33 -6.77 20.29
N ILE A 346 -3.45 -5.89 19.82
CA ILE A 346 -3.65 -4.44 19.88
C ILE A 346 -3.98 -3.90 18.49
N PHE A 347 -5.03 -3.09 18.41
CA PHE A 347 -5.40 -2.39 17.18
C PHE A 347 -5.86 -0.96 17.47
N ALA A 348 -5.78 -0.09 16.47
CA ALA A 348 -6.29 1.26 16.52
C ALA A 348 -7.43 1.43 15.51
N SER A 349 -8.40 2.27 15.85
CA SER A 349 -9.48 2.69 14.97
C SER A 349 -9.57 4.21 14.92
N CYS A 350 -10.03 4.74 13.79
CA CYS A 350 -10.36 6.16 13.65
C CYS A 350 -11.70 6.35 12.94
N SER A 351 -12.35 7.49 13.20
CA SER A 351 -13.69 7.77 12.72
C SER A 351 -13.91 9.25 12.43
N GLY A 352 -15.01 9.52 11.73
CA GLY A 352 -15.58 10.86 11.56
C GLY A 352 -16.01 11.52 12.87
N ASP A 353 -16.08 10.78 13.98
CA ASP A 353 -16.43 11.26 15.33
C ASP A 353 -15.28 12.00 16.05
N TRP A 354 -14.17 12.22 15.34
CA TRP A 354 -12.98 12.97 15.79
C TRP A 354 -12.06 12.19 16.73
N ARG A 355 -12.34 10.89 16.92
CA ARG A 355 -11.63 10.07 17.89
C ARG A 355 -10.72 9.05 17.24
N ILE A 356 -9.56 8.87 17.85
CA ILE A 356 -8.73 7.67 17.72
C ILE A 356 -8.94 6.84 18.96
N LYS A 357 -9.28 5.57 18.79
CA LYS A 357 -9.39 4.62 19.89
C LYS A 357 -8.38 3.50 19.69
N ILE A 358 -7.69 3.13 20.76
CA ILE A 358 -6.76 1.99 20.78
C ILE A 358 -7.38 0.92 21.64
N TRP A 359 -7.47 -0.28 21.09
CA TRP A 359 -8.20 -1.39 21.66
C TRP A 359 -7.27 -2.54 21.95
N GLU A 360 -7.69 -3.33 22.92
CA GLU A 360 -7.21 -4.68 23.11
C GLU A 360 -8.31 -5.63 22.66
N ASP A 361 -7.94 -6.65 21.90
CA ASP A 361 -8.87 -7.66 21.41
C ASP A 361 -9.63 -8.31 22.57
N GLU A 362 -10.91 -8.58 22.36
CA GLU A 362 -11.88 -9.06 23.37
C GLU A 362 -12.24 -8.07 24.50
N ARG A 363 -11.61 -6.90 24.58
CA ARG A 363 -11.96 -5.88 25.58
C ARG A 363 -13.14 -5.02 25.11
N PRO A 364 -14.19 -4.80 25.92
CA PRO A 364 -15.34 -4.01 25.51
C PRO A 364 -15.03 -2.50 25.39
N GLU A 365 -14.08 -2.00 26.17
CA GLU A 365 -13.70 -0.59 26.21
C GLU A 365 -12.28 -0.38 25.65
N PRO A 366 -12.02 0.78 25.01
CA PRO A 366 -10.70 1.08 24.49
C PRO A 366 -9.71 1.36 25.63
N LEU A 367 -8.44 1.00 25.42
CA LEU A 367 -7.33 1.32 26.32
C LEU A 367 -6.96 2.80 26.29
N PHE A 368 -7.00 3.40 25.10
CA PHE A 368 -6.74 4.83 24.90
C PHE A 368 -7.80 5.44 24.01
N MET A 369 -8.14 6.70 24.29
CA MET A 369 -9.04 7.50 23.49
C MET A 369 -8.47 8.90 23.35
N PHE A 370 -8.24 9.33 22.10
CA PHE A 370 -7.77 10.67 21.76
C PHE A 370 -8.84 11.38 20.95
N ASP A 371 -9.33 12.52 21.46
CA ASP A 371 -10.28 13.39 20.76
C ASP A 371 -9.53 14.61 20.22
N LEU A 372 -9.56 14.78 18.90
CA LEU A 372 -8.86 15.88 18.21
C LEU A 372 -9.80 17.04 17.82
N GLY A 373 -11.11 16.92 18.08
CA GLY A 373 -12.11 17.93 17.72
C GLY A 373 -12.31 18.15 16.21
N VAL A 374 -11.74 17.29 15.38
CA VAL A 374 -11.81 17.34 13.90
C VAL A 374 -11.89 15.91 13.36
N PRO A 375 -12.68 15.64 12.30
CA PRO A 375 -12.75 14.31 11.69
C PRO A 375 -11.38 13.82 11.23
N ILE A 376 -11.11 12.55 11.50
CA ILE A 376 -9.84 11.90 11.22
C ILE A 376 -9.99 11.11 9.93
N GLY A 377 -9.15 11.35 8.92
CA GLY A 377 -9.24 10.68 7.62
C GLY A 377 -8.60 9.28 7.62
N ASP A 378 -7.50 9.12 8.37
CA ASP A 378 -6.76 7.86 8.44
C ASP A 378 -5.88 7.79 9.70
N VAL A 379 -5.56 6.57 10.13
CA VAL A 379 -4.62 6.28 11.23
C VAL A 379 -3.74 5.09 10.85
N GLN A 380 -2.44 5.17 11.17
CA GLN A 380 -1.49 4.09 10.94
C GLN A 380 -0.51 3.96 12.11
N TRP A 381 -0.12 2.73 12.42
CA TRP A 381 1.01 2.45 13.29
C TRP A 381 2.34 2.59 12.55
N ALA A 382 3.37 3.06 13.24
CA ALA A 382 4.72 3.06 12.68
C ALA A 382 5.24 1.62 12.51
N PRO A 383 5.79 1.24 11.34
CA PRO A 383 6.23 -0.14 11.09
C PRO A 383 7.52 -0.54 11.83
N TYR A 384 8.17 0.43 12.49
CA TYR A 384 9.44 0.30 13.21
C TYR A 384 9.32 0.62 14.72
N SER A 385 8.12 0.94 15.24
CA SER A 385 7.92 1.20 16.68
C SER A 385 6.55 0.71 17.13
N SER A 386 6.49 0.04 18.28
CA SER A 386 5.25 -0.50 18.85
C SER A 386 4.36 0.55 19.51
N THR A 387 4.86 1.76 19.79
CA THR A 387 4.16 2.79 20.57
C THR A 387 3.86 4.06 19.77
N VAL A 388 4.35 4.15 18.54
CA VAL A 388 4.17 5.33 17.69
C VAL A 388 3.04 5.10 16.70
N LEU A 389 2.09 6.03 16.68
CA LEU A 389 1.02 6.09 15.67
C LEU A 389 0.92 7.50 15.09
N ALA A 390 0.46 7.60 13.86
CA ALA A 390 0.15 8.88 13.22
C ALA A 390 -1.24 8.86 12.61
N CYS A 391 -1.88 10.03 12.58
CA CYS A 391 -3.15 10.24 11.93
C CYS A 391 -3.15 11.50 11.07
N VAL A 392 -4.12 11.57 10.17
CA VAL A 392 -4.43 12.76 9.39
C VAL A 392 -5.82 13.26 9.73
N SER A 393 -5.96 14.58 9.87
CA SER A 393 -7.24 15.22 10.15
C SER A 393 -7.71 16.08 8.99
N ASN A 394 -9.03 16.23 8.87
CA ASN A 394 -9.68 16.99 7.82
C ASN A 394 -9.37 18.50 7.86
N ASP A 395 -8.75 19.01 8.92
CA ASP A 395 -8.27 20.40 9.00
C ASP A 395 -6.87 20.60 8.39
N GLY A 396 -6.26 19.57 7.82
CA GLY A 396 -5.00 19.68 7.10
C GLY A 396 -3.75 19.37 7.93
N LYS A 397 -3.91 18.76 9.11
CA LYS A 397 -2.81 18.43 10.02
C LYS A 397 -2.46 16.95 10.00
N VAL A 398 -1.17 16.69 10.20
CA VAL A 398 -0.66 15.37 10.58
C VAL A 398 -0.33 15.43 12.06
N THR A 399 -0.83 14.46 12.81
CA THR A 399 -0.59 14.36 14.25
C THR A 399 0.05 13.02 14.57
N VAL A 400 1.16 13.04 15.31
CA VAL A 400 1.94 11.87 15.71
C VAL A 400 1.90 11.73 17.23
N PHE A 401 1.66 10.52 17.70
CA PHE A 401 1.64 10.15 19.11
C PHE A 401 2.73 9.12 19.36
N ASP A 402 3.44 9.24 20.48
CA ASP A 402 4.20 8.15 21.07
C ASP A 402 3.67 7.89 22.48
N LEU A 403 2.97 6.77 22.64
CA LEU A 403 2.32 6.40 23.89
C LEU A 403 3.32 6.19 25.03
N ASN A 404 4.58 5.84 24.70
CA ASN A 404 5.63 5.67 25.69
C ASN A 404 6.16 7.00 26.23
N VAL A 405 6.09 8.07 25.43
CA VAL A 405 6.54 9.41 25.80
C VAL A 405 5.40 10.20 26.45
N ASN A 406 4.25 10.29 25.77
CA ASN A 406 3.08 11.02 26.27
C ASN A 406 1.81 10.22 26.01
N LYS A 407 1.10 9.89 27.09
CA LYS A 407 -0.12 9.08 27.07
C LYS A 407 -1.39 9.87 26.77
N TYR A 408 -1.34 11.20 26.87
CA TYR A 408 -2.53 12.06 26.86
C TYR A 408 -2.55 13.06 25.72
N ARG A 409 -1.38 13.43 25.20
CA ARG A 409 -1.25 14.44 24.14
C ARG A 409 -0.32 13.95 23.02
N PRO A 410 -0.54 14.40 21.79
CA PRO A 410 0.40 14.14 20.71
C PRO A 410 1.75 14.79 20.97
N ILE A 411 2.80 14.17 20.44
CA ILE A 411 4.18 14.68 20.50
C ILE A 411 4.53 15.57 19.30
N CYS A 412 3.73 15.48 18.23
CA CYS A 412 3.82 16.39 17.09
C CYS A 412 2.42 16.59 16.51
N SER A 413 2.04 17.83 16.23
CA SER A 413 0.85 18.15 15.43
C SER A 413 1.19 19.33 14.53
N GLN A 414 1.31 19.07 13.23
CA GLN A 414 1.81 20.04 12.27
C GLN A 414 0.83 20.24 11.12
N GLN A 415 0.61 21.50 10.76
CA GLN A 415 -0.20 21.88 9.61
C GLN A 415 0.58 21.63 8.32
N ILE A 416 0.09 20.73 7.47
CA ILE A 416 0.76 20.36 6.21
C ILE A 416 0.12 21.08 5.02
N VAL A 417 -1.21 21.13 5.00
CA VAL A 417 -1.98 21.84 3.97
C VAL A 417 -2.88 22.88 4.62
N SER A 418 -3.27 23.94 3.91
CA SER A 418 -4.15 24.96 4.51
C SER A 418 -5.57 24.44 4.68
N LYS A 419 -6.12 24.54 5.91
CA LYS A 419 -7.52 24.18 6.25
C LYS A 419 -8.57 24.78 5.31
N ARG A 420 -8.31 25.94 4.71
CA ARG A 420 -9.25 26.62 3.80
C ARG A 420 -9.25 26.03 2.39
N LYS A 421 -8.18 25.32 2.02
CA LYS A 421 -7.95 24.87 0.64
C LYS A 421 -8.15 23.37 0.49
N ASN A 422 -7.55 22.59 1.39
CA ASN A 422 -7.44 21.14 1.25
C ASN A 422 -7.72 20.43 2.57
N LYS A 423 -8.18 19.19 2.47
CA LYS A 423 -8.33 18.22 3.57
C LYS A 423 -7.40 17.04 3.33
N LEU A 424 -6.80 16.51 4.38
CA LEU A 424 -6.01 15.29 4.28
C LEU A 424 -6.91 14.07 4.40
N THR A 425 -6.69 13.07 3.55
CA THR A 425 -7.58 11.92 3.42
C THR A 425 -6.91 10.62 3.84
N ARG A 426 -5.64 10.41 3.48
CA ARG A 426 -4.94 9.14 3.64
C ARG A 426 -3.49 9.33 4.10
N LEU A 427 -2.99 8.36 4.87
CA LEU A 427 -1.63 8.34 5.39
C LEU A 427 -1.03 6.95 5.24
N ALA A 428 0.24 6.87 4.83
CA ALA A 428 0.99 5.62 4.82
C ALA A 428 2.43 5.84 5.30
N PHE A 429 2.89 4.95 6.19
CA PHE A 429 4.29 4.89 6.58
C PHE A 429 5.11 4.12 5.56
N ASN A 430 6.35 4.55 5.36
CA ASN A 430 7.31 3.73 4.67
C ASN A 430 7.85 2.61 5.57
N ASN A 431 7.96 1.41 5.03
CA ASN A 431 8.36 0.22 5.79
C ASN A 431 9.86 0.14 6.10
N VAL A 432 10.69 0.91 5.41
CA VAL A 432 12.16 0.82 5.49
C VAL A 432 12.76 2.08 6.08
N LEU A 433 12.31 3.26 5.64
CA LEU A 433 12.87 4.55 5.99
C LEU A 433 11.85 5.40 6.76
N PRO A 434 12.28 6.29 7.66
CA PRO A 434 11.39 6.99 8.58
C PRO A 434 10.74 8.23 7.94
N PHE A 435 9.95 8.00 6.90
CA PHE A 435 9.12 9.01 6.26
C PHE A 435 7.71 8.48 6.02
N ILE A 436 6.77 9.40 5.86
CA ILE A 436 5.37 9.13 5.59
C ILE A 436 4.94 9.84 4.31
N ILE A 437 3.94 9.28 3.65
CA ILE A 437 3.21 9.93 2.56
C ILE A 437 1.80 10.25 3.00
N VAL A 438 1.31 11.41 2.59
CA VAL A 438 0.05 11.98 3.02
C VAL A 438 -0.70 12.52 1.81
N GLY A 439 -1.90 11.99 1.56
CA GLY A 439 -2.76 12.36 0.45
C GLY A 439 -3.81 13.39 0.85
N ASP A 440 -4.20 14.24 -0.11
CA ASP A 440 -5.25 15.24 0.07
C ASP A 440 -6.44 15.10 -0.91
N ASP A 441 -7.46 15.92 -0.68
CA ASP A 441 -8.68 16.06 -1.50
C ASP A 441 -8.49 16.93 -2.78
N LYS A 442 -7.23 17.12 -3.20
CA LYS A 442 -6.83 17.83 -4.42
C LYS A 442 -5.81 17.03 -5.25
N GLY A 443 -5.81 15.71 -5.10
CA GLY A 443 -4.99 14.81 -5.89
C GLY A 443 -3.49 14.99 -5.67
N THR A 444 -3.07 15.50 -4.52
CA THR A 444 -1.67 15.74 -4.19
C THR A 444 -1.20 14.86 -3.04
N VAL A 445 -0.06 14.19 -3.23
CA VAL A 445 0.66 13.50 -2.15
C VAL A 445 1.82 14.36 -1.65
N ASN A 446 1.89 14.58 -0.35
CA ASN A 446 3.00 15.23 0.33
C ASN A 446 3.83 14.17 1.07
N THR A 447 5.15 14.25 0.95
CA THR A 447 6.07 13.38 1.68
C THR A 447 6.67 14.13 2.85
N LEU A 448 6.69 13.51 4.03
CA LEU A 448 7.15 14.12 5.27
C LEU A 448 8.16 13.20 5.96
N LYS A 449 9.32 13.72 6.34
CA LYS A 449 10.31 13.00 7.15
C LYS A 449 10.04 13.25 8.63
N LEU A 450 10.11 12.18 9.41
CA LEU A 450 9.87 12.22 10.86
C LEU A 450 11.16 12.65 11.56
N SER A 451 11.10 13.60 12.49
CA SER A 451 12.28 13.97 13.29
C SER A 451 12.75 12.82 14.20
N PRO A 452 14.01 12.83 14.68
CA PRO A 452 14.55 11.79 15.55
C PRO A 452 13.68 11.41 16.76
N ASN A 453 13.04 12.39 17.41
CA ASN A 453 12.17 12.15 18.57
C ASN A 453 10.92 11.33 18.24
N LEU A 454 10.46 11.34 16.98
CA LEU A 454 9.28 10.58 16.53
C LEU A 454 9.61 9.11 16.16
N ARG A 455 10.89 8.72 16.23
CA ARG A 455 11.38 7.41 15.76
C ARG A 455 12.46 6.82 16.67
N ILE A 456 12.35 7.11 17.97
CA ILE A 456 13.29 6.60 18.98
C ILE A 456 13.19 5.08 19.04
N LYS A 457 14.28 4.41 18.67
CA LYS A 457 14.41 2.95 18.75
C LYS A 457 14.65 2.51 20.19
N VAL A 458 14.04 1.41 20.60
CA VAL A 458 14.34 0.78 21.90
C VAL A 458 15.79 0.31 21.90
N LYS A 459 16.55 0.70 22.93
CA LYS A 459 17.92 0.25 23.17
C LYS A 459 17.92 -0.94 24.14
N PRO A 460 18.59 -2.06 23.82
CA PRO A 460 18.68 -3.20 24.73
C PRO A 460 19.49 -2.83 25.98
N THR A 461 19.03 -3.30 27.15
CA THR A 461 19.85 -3.28 28.37
C THR A 461 20.89 -4.40 28.33
N LYS A 462 21.90 -4.36 29.23
CA LYS A 462 22.94 -5.42 29.32
C LYS A 462 22.36 -6.84 29.44
N LYS A 463 21.20 -6.99 30.07
CA LYS A 463 20.51 -8.29 30.25
C LYS A 463 19.71 -8.72 29.02
N GLN A 464 19.38 -7.78 28.12
CA GLN A 464 18.50 -7.98 26.96
C GLN A 464 19.25 -8.01 25.63
N LEU A 465 20.58 -8.07 25.65
CA LEU A 465 21.40 -8.13 24.42
C LEU A 465 21.11 -9.37 23.56
N HIS A 466 20.54 -10.42 24.15
CA HIS A 466 20.14 -11.64 23.46
C HIS A 466 18.78 -11.52 22.74
N LEU A 467 18.00 -10.47 23.03
CA LEU A 467 16.67 -10.27 22.44
C LEU A 467 16.78 -9.56 21.08
N SER A 468 15.92 -9.99 20.17
CA SER A 468 15.72 -9.32 18.89
C SER A 468 15.07 -7.95 19.06
N TYR A 469 15.19 -7.09 18.03
CA TYR A 469 14.54 -5.78 18.04
C TYR A 469 13.01 -5.88 18.20
N THR A 470 12.39 -6.85 17.53
CA THR A 470 10.94 -7.07 17.60
C THR A 470 10.50 -7.41 19.02
N GLU A 471 11.23 -8.29 19.71
CA GLU A 471 10.94 -8.66 21.10
C GLU A 471 11.10 -7.47 22.05
N LEU A 472 12.12 -6.63 21.85
CA LEU A 472 12.30 -5.41 22.64
C LEU A 472 11.13 -4.43 22.48
N GLU A 473 10.63 -4.26 21.25
CA GLU A 473 9.46 -3.44 20.95
C GLU A 473 8.17 -4.03 21.54
N SER A 474 7.99 -5.36 21.48
CA SER A 474 6.87 -6.04 22.15
C SER A 474 6.92 -5.87 23.67
N LEU A 475 8.10 -6.02 24.30
CA LEU A 475 8.27 -5.78 25.74
C LEU A 475 8.02 -4.32 26.14
N LYS A 476 8.43 -3.36 25.31
CA LYS A 476 8.11 -1.94 25.52
C LYS A 476 6.60 -1.73 25.57
N LEU A 477 5.87 -2.31 24.61
CA LEU A 477 4.42 -2.20 24.56
C LEU A 477 3.75 -2.92 25.73
N GLU A 478 4.15 -4.15 26.07
CA GLU A 478 3.59 -4.85 27.24
C GLU A 478 3.81 -4.08 28.55
N LYS A 479 4.97 -3.46 28.71
CA LYS A 479 5.24 -2.59 29.86
C LYS A 479 4.32 -1.37 29.87
N LEU A 480 4.01 -0.78 28.71
CA LEU A 480 3.04 0.33 28.62
C LEU A 480 1.64 -0.16 29.02
N LEU A 481 1.22 -1.29 28.45
CA LEU A 481 -0.12 -1.86 28.65
C LEU A 481 -0.36 -2.27 30.10
N SER A 482 0.65 -2.73 30.83
CA SER A 482 0.51 -3.09 32.25
C SER A 482 0.14 -1.92 33.16
N PHE A 483 0.37 -0.67 32.73
CA PHE A 483 -0.08 0.52 33.47
C PHE A 483 -1.53 0.91 33.19
N VAL A 484 -2.12 0.38 32.11
CA VAL A 484 -3.46 0.77 31.62
C VAL A 484 -4.48 -0.36 31.76
N ARG A 485 -4.01 -1.62 31.73
CA ARG A 485 -4.82 -2.77 32.15
C ARG A 485 -5.11 -2.65 33.65
N GLU A 486 -6.36 -2.82 34.04
CA GLU A 486 -6.74 -2.86 35.45
C GLU A 486 -5.97 -4.00 36.15
N PRO A 487 -5.54 -3.85 37.41
CA PRO A 487 -4.95 -4.95 38.15
C PRO A 487 -5.97 -6.09 38.24
N PRO A 488 -5.57 -7.36 38.07
CA PRO A 488 -6.49 -8.48 38.18
C PRO A 488 -7.18 -8.41 39.55
N VAL A 489 -8.52 -8.36 39.53
CA VAL A 489 -9.32 -8.41 40.75
C VAL A 489 -9.03 -9.75 41.43
N LEU A 490 -8.24 -9.72 42.51
CA LEU A 490 -8.02 -10.89 43.34
C LEU A 490 -9.37 -11.24 44.00
N THR A 491 -9.99 -12.32 43.55
CA THR A 491 -11.17 -12.87 44.24
C THR A 491 -10.75 -13.24 45.66
N PRO A 492 -11.33 -12.63 46.72
CA PRO A 492 -10.99 -12.99 48.08
C PRO A 492 -11.38 -14.46 48.31
N PRO A 493 -10.56 -15.25 49.03
CA PRO A 493 -10.92 -16.62 49.37
C PRO A 493 -12.25 -16.62 50.13
N LYS A 494 -13.12 -17.60 49.83
CA LYS A 494 -14.40 -17.76 50.52
C LYS A 494 -14.13 -17.85 52.03
N ASP A 495 -14.76 -16.96 52.78
CA ASP A 495 -14.64 -16.89 54.24
C ASP A 495 -15.31 -18.15 54.82
N VAL A 496 -14.52 -19.21 55.05
CA VAL A 496 -14.99 -20.42 55.73
C VAL A 496 -15.04 -20.11 57.21
N ARG A 497 -16.02 -19.32 57.63
CA ARG A 497 -16.45 -19.32 59.02
C ARG A 497 -17.22 -20.61 59.25
N THR A 498 -16.51 -21.62 59.75
CA THR A 498 -17.12 -22.71 60.50
C THR A 498 -17.97 -22.10 61.60
N VAL A 499 -19.29 -22.12 61.42
CA VAL A 499 -20.24 -21.90 62.50
C VAL A 499 -20.04 -23.06 63.46
N THR A 500 -19.53 -22.74 64.65
CA THR A 500 -19.29 -23.65 65.77
C THR A 500 -20.53 -24.39 66.19
#